data_AF-W1IN10-F1
#
_entry.id   AF-W1IN10-F1
#
_cell.length_a   1.000
_cell.length_b   1.000
_cell.length_c   1.000
_cell.angle_alpha   90.00
_cell.angle_beta   90.00
_cell.angle_gamma   90.00
#
_symmetry.space_group_name_H-M   'P 1'
#
loop_
_entity.id
_entity.type
_entity.pdbx_description
1 polymer ?
#
loop_
_entity_poly.entity_id
_entity_poly.type
_entity_poly.pdbx_seq_one_letter_code
_entity_poly.pdbx_strand_id
1 'polypeptide(L)'
;MSVPLLGDAWEIVQRQPKKSELIFPYNPKSVSAGFQIVRNDLGIQDLRYHDLRREGASRLFEAGFSIEEVAQVTGHRSLNVLVQVYTELYPQSLHEKFNKLMQQKKE
;
A
#
# COMPACT_ATOMS: atom_id res chain seq x y z
N MET A 1 2.57 17.11 4.21
CA MET A 1 2.85 15.94 3.36
C MET A 1 1.71 15.84 2.37
N SER A 2 1.99 16.00 1.09
CA SER A 2 1.04 15.76 0.01
C SER A 2 1.12 14.29 -0.41
N VAL A 3 -0.02 13.71 -0.77
CA VAL A 3 -0.11 12.33 -1.24
C VAL A 3 -0.77 12.37 -2.63
N PRO A 4 -0.11 11.81 -3.68
CA PRO A 4 -0.72 11.72 -5.00
C PRO A 4 -1.87 10.72 -5.00
N LEU A 5 -2.97 11.08 -5.65
CA LEU A 5 -4.10 10.16 -5.89
C LEU A 5 -3.87 9.50 -7.24
N LEU A 6 -3.67 8.18 -7.24
CA LEU A 6 -3.44 7.39 -8.45
C LEU A 6 -4.71 6.64 -8.86
N GLY A 7 -4.86 6.41 -10.17
CA GLY A 7 -5.99 5.67 -10.75
C GLY A 7 -7.35 6.24 -10.32
N ASP A 8 -8.27 5.35 -9.98
CA ASP A 8 -9.66 5.68 -9.64
C ASP A 8 -9.80 6.45 -8.32
N ALA A 9 -8.71 6.65 -7.55
CA ALA A 9 -8.77 7.34 -6.27
C ALA A 9 -9.33 8.77 -6.39
N TRP A 10 -8.97 9.48 -7.47
CA TRP A 10 -9.54 10.80 -7.74
C TRP A 10 -11.04 10.74 -8.00
N GLU A 11 -11.49 9.79 -8.81
CA GLU A 11 -12.90 9.60 -9.14
C GLU A 11 -13.73 9.25 -7.91
N ILE A 12 -13.22 8.36 -7.04
CA ILE A 12 -13.85 8.00 -5.77
C ILE A 12 -14.04 9.23 -4.89
N VAL A 13 -13.02 10.10 -4.80
CA VAL A 13 -13.09 11.35 -4.04
C VAL A 13 -14.12 12.30 -4.64
N GLN A 14 -14.13 12.47 -5.96
CA GLN A 14 -15.08 13.34 -6.66
C GLN A 14 -16.53 12.85 -6.54
N ARG A 15 -16.75 11.53 -6.42
CA ARG A 15 -18.08 10.93 -6.25
C ARG A 15 -18.67 11.15 -4.84
N GLN A 16 -17.86 11.54 -3.85
CA GLN A 16 -18.37 11.72 -2.49
C GLN A 16 -19.36 12.90 -2.39
N PRO A 17 -20.49 12.74 -1.70
CA PRO A 17 -21.42 13.85 -1.46
C PRO A 17 -20.77 14.98 -0.66
N LYS A 18 -20.86 16.23 -1.14
CA LYS A 18 -20.33 17.42 -0.47
C LYS A 18 -21.24 17.89 0.68
N LYS A 19 -21.37 17.08 1.73
CA LYS A 19 -22.24 17.34 2.89
C LYS A 19 -21.52 17.90 4.12
N SER A 20 -20.19 17.97 4.08
CA SER A 20 -19.33 18.39 5.18
C SER A 20 -18.00 18.93 4.63
N GLU A 21 -17.22 19.58 5.48
CA GLU A 21 -15.82 19.99 5.21
C GLU A 21 -14.90 18.79 4.92
N LEU A 22 -15.24 17.61 5.45
CA LEU A 22 -14.48 16.38 5.25
C LEU A 22 -15.02 15.60 4.03
N ILE A 23 -14.10 15.07 3.20
CA ILE A 23 -14.45 14.18 2.07
C ILE A 23 -15.20 12.93 2.57
N PHE A 24 -14.74 12.34 3.68
CA PHE A 24 -15.36 11.19 4.33
C PHE A 24 -15.72 11.56 5.79
N PRO A 25 -16.95 12.02 6.07
CA PRO A 25 -17.34 12.49 7.40
C PRO A 25 -17.75 11.32 8.33
N TYR A 26 -16.86 10.34 8.50
CA TYR A 26 -17.11 9.14 9.32
C TYR A 26 -16.17 9.05 10.52
N ASN A 27 -16.65 8.46 11.61
CA ASN A 27 -15.80 8.16 12.76
C ASN A 27 -14.86 6.98 12.43
N PRO A 28 -13.52 7.14 12.55
CA PRO A 28 -12.55 6.09 12.25
C PRO A 28 -12.79 4.78 13.02
N LYS A 29 -13.28 4.87 14.27
CA LYS A 29 -13.62 3.69 15.08
C LYS A 29 -14.76 2.90 14.46
N SER A 30 -15.78 3.60 13.95
CA SER A 30 -16.94 2.98 13.30
C SER A 30 -16.54 2.29 11.98
N VAL A 31 -15.62 2.88 11.21
CA VAL A 31 -15.10 2.25 9.99
C VAL A 31 -14.38 0.93 10.31
N SER A 32 -13.51 0.96 11.32
CA SER A 32 -12.77 -0.23 11.76
C SER A 32 -13.70 -1.33 12.26
N ALA A 33 -14.73 -0.97 13.04
CA ALA A 33 -15.73 -1.91 13.54
C ALA A 33 -16.58 -2.49 12.40
N GLY A 34 -17.07 -1.65 11.48
CA GLY A 34 -17.84 -2.10 10.32
C GLY A 34 -17.05 -3.08 9.43
N PHE A 35 -15.77 -2.80 9.21
CA PHE A 35 -14.89 -3.72 8.47
C PHE A 35 -14.77 -5.09 9.18
N GLN A 36 -14.59 -5.10 10.50
CA GLN A 36 -14.48 -6.35 11.26
C GLN A 36 -15.77 -7.17 11.22
N ILE A 37 -16.94 -6.53 11.30
CA ILE A 37 -18.24 -7.20 11.20
C ILE A 37 -18.35 -7.90 9.85
N VAL A 38 -18.20 -7.16 8.74
CA VAL A 38 -18.33 -7.74 7.39
C VAL A 38 -17.30 -8.84 7.15
N ARG A 39 -16.05 -8.65 7.59
CA ARG A 39 -15.01 -9.68 7.49
C ARG A 39 -15.41 -10.97 8.23
N ASN A 40 -15.94 -10.84 9.44
CA ASN A 40 -16.36 -11.99 10.25
C ASN A 40 -17.57 -12.71 9.62
N ASP A 41 -18.53 -11.95 9.11
CA ASP A 41 -19.72 -12.50 8.43
C ASP A 41 -19.33 -13.31 7.18
N LEU A 42 -18.26 -12.89 6.50
CA LEU A 42 -17.66 -13.62 5.37
C LEU A 42 -16.72 -14.76 5.79
N GLY A 43 -16.49 -14.97 7.09
CA GLY A 43 -15.62 -16.02 7.60
C GLY A 43 -14.12 -15.82 7.35
N ILE A 44 -13.70 -14.63 6.92
CA ILE A 44 -12.30 -14.35 6.55
C ILE A 44 -11.44 -14.24 7.82
N GLN A 45 -10.42 -15.09 7.90
CA GLN A 45 -9.46 -15.12 9.00
C GLN A 45 -8.23 -14.25 8.68
N ASP A 46 -7.60 -13.74 9.74
CA ASP A 46 -6.31 -13.02 9.70
C ASP A 46 -6.23 -11.79 8.76
N LEU A 47 -7.36 -11.18 8.43
CA LEU A 47 -7.40 -9.91 7.67
C LEU A 47 -7.69 -8.73 8.60
N ARG A 48 -6.81 -7.72 8.63
CA ARG A 48 -6.99 -6.46 9.37
C ARG A 48 -7.21 -5.30 8.42
N TYR A 49 -7.84 -4.24 8.91
CA TYR A 49 -8.11 -3.05 8.09
C TYR A 49 -6.82 -2.38 7.57
N HIS A 50 -5.74 -2.41 8.35
CA HIS A 50 -4.45 -1.84 7.92
C HIS A 50 -3.75 -2.67 6.84
N ASP A 51 -4.12 -3.94 6.65
CA ASP A 51 -3.57 -4.77 5.58
C ASP A 51 -3.97 -4.26 4.20
N LEU A 52 -5.08 -3.52 4.09
CA LEU A 52 -5.47 -2.84 2.85
C LEU A 52 -4.39 -1.83 2.39
N ARG A 53 -3.73 -1.14 3.33
CA ARG A 53 -2.61 -0.25 3.00
C ARG A 53 -1.39 -1.04 2.56
N ARG A 54 -1.13 -2.18 3.21
CA ARG A 54 -0.01 -3.07 2.86
C ARG A 54 -0.20 -3.66 1.46
N GLU A 55 -1.39 -4.16 1.16
CA GLU A 55 -1.79 -4.65 -0.16
C GLU A 55 -1.64 -3.57 -1.24
N GLY A 56 -2.07 -2.33 -0.95
CA GLY A 56 -1.86 -1.21 -1.87
C GLY A 56 -0.37 -0.93 -2.15
N ALA A 57 0.49 -1.02 -1.13
CA ALA A 57 1.93 -0.90 -1.30
C ALA A 57 2.50 -2.06 -2.13
N SER A 58 2.08 -3.30 -1.86
CA SER A 58 2.51 -4.48 -2.60
C SER A 58 2.20 -4.38 -4.09
N ARG A 59 0.98 -3.97 -4.46
CA ARG A 59 0.59 -3.77 -5.86
C ARG A 59 1.45 -2.74 -6.59
N LEU A 60 1.83 -1.67 -5.89
CA LEU A 60 2.72 -0.66 -6.49
C LEU A 60 4.13 -1.22 -6.69
N PHE A 61 4.64 -2.01 -5.75
CA PHE A 61 5.92 -2.71 -5.93
C PHE A 61 5.87 -3.69 -7.11
N GLU A 62 4.80 -4.48 -7.21
CA GLU A 62 4.57 -5.41 -8.33
C GLU A 62 4.45 -4.68 -9.68
N ALA A 63 3.88 -3.46 -9.68
CA ALA A 63 3.83 -2.59 -10.85
C ALA A 63 5.17 -1.90 -11.17
N GLY A 64 6.23 -2.14 -10.40
CA GLY A 64 7.59 -1.66 -10.66
C GLY A 64 7.91 -0.28 -10.06
N PHE A 65 7.09 0.24 -9.16
CA PHE A 65 7.39 1.50 -8.47
C PHE A 65 8.55 1.34 -7.48
N SER A 66 9.37 2.37 -7.39
CA SER A 66 10.46 2.46 -6.40
C SER A 66 9.92 2.65 -4.97
N ILE A 67 10.74 2.32 -3.97
CA ILE A 67 10.38 2.45 -2.55
C ILE A 67 9.98 3.89 -2.20
N GLU A 68 10.65 4.88 -2.80
CA GLU A 68 10.41 6.30 -2.61
C GLU A 68 9.04 6.72 -3.17
N GLU A 69 8.70 6.26 -4.38
CA GLU A 69 7.40 6.52 -4.99
C GLU A 69 6.27 5.84 -4.20
N VAL A 70 6.47 4.58 -3.81
CA VAL A 70 5.51 3.87 -2.96
C VAL A 70 5.31 4.61 -1.63
N ALA A 71 6.38 5.12 -1.01
CA ALA A 71 6.29 5.90 0.22
C ALA A 71 5.48 7.18 0.06
N GLN A 72 5.64 7.86 -1.07
CA GLN A 72 4.89 9.07 -1.39
C GLN A 72 3.39 8.79 -1.55
N VAL A 73 3.03 7.73 -2.29
CA VAL A 73 1.62 7.33 -2.52
C VAL A 73 0.96 6.81 -1.25
N THR A 74 1.69 6.04 -0.45
CA THR A 74 1.13 5.41 0.77
C THR A 74 1.17 6.33 2.00
N GLY A 75 1.84 7.50 1.90
CA GLY A 75 1.95 8.49 2.96
C GLY A 75 2.88 8.10 4.11
N HIS A 76 3.85 7.21 3.86
CA HIS A 76 4.79 6.76 4.90
C HIS A 76 5.89 7.80 5.13
N ARG A 77 6.03 8.25 6.39
CA ARG A 77 7.17 9.09 6.81
C ARG A 77 8.43 8.28 7.13
N SER A 78 8.26 7.01 7.47
CA SER A 78 9.35 6.06 7.73
C SER A 78 9.27 4.92 6.72
N LEU A 79 10.40 4.60 6.10
CA LEU A 79 10.49 3.57 5.07
C LEU A 79 10.56 2.15 5.63
N ASN A 80 10.75 1.98 6.95
CA ASN A 80 10.99 0.66 7.55
C ASN A 80 9.89 -0.36 7.22
N VAL A 81 8.62 0.07 7.28
CA VAL A 81 7.47 -0.77 6.94
C VAL A 81 7.49 -1.17 5.46
N LEU A 82 7.86 -0.25 4.57
CA LEU A 82 7.90 -0.50 3.13
C LEU A 82 9.07 -1.38 2.72
N VAL A 83 10.24 -1.21 3.36
CA VAL A 83 11.40 -2.08 3.17
C VAL A 83 11.05 -3.52 3.55
N GLN A 84 10.30 -3.73 4.64
CA GLN A 84 9.84 -5.06 5.02
C GLN A 84 8.94 -5.68 3.94
N VAL A 85 7.93 -4.94 3.46
CA VAL A 85 7.02 -5.41 2.40
C VAL A 85 7.79 -5.73 1.11
N TYR A 86 8.70 -4.84 0.69
CA TYR A 86 9.53 -5.04 -0.50
C TYR A 86 10.42 -6.30 -0.38
N THR A 87 11.03 -6.51 0.78
CA THR A 87 11.92 -7.66 1.04
C THR A 87 11.15 -8.98 1.01
N GLU A 88 9.92 -8.99 1.53
CA GLU A 88 9.03 -10.17 1.50
C GLU A 88 8.56 -10.50 0.07
N LEU A 89 8.34 -9.49 -0.78
CA LEU A 89 7.93 -9.69 -2.18
C LEU A 89 9.07 -10.21 -3.07
N TYR A 90 10.30 -9.78 -2.81
CA TYR A 90 11.44 -10.06 -3.67
C TYR A 90 12.66 -10.65 -2.94
N PRO A 91 12.52 -11.75 -2.19
CA PRO A 91 13.66 -12.36 -1.49
C PRO A 91 14.76 -12.81 -2.46
N GLN A 92 14.39 -13.20 -3.68
CA GLN A 92 15.30 -13.65 -4.73
C GLN A 92 15.97 -12.51 -5.50
N SER A 93 15.43 -11.27 -5.44
CA SER A 93 16.01 -10.13 -6.17
C SER A 93 17.45 -9.83 -5.77
N LEU A 94 17.84 -10.15 -4.53
CA LEU A 94 19.22 -10.03 -4.07
C LEU A 94 20.16 -10.99 -4.80
N HIS A 95 19.71 -12.22 -5.08
CA HIS A 95 20.51 -13.19 -5.83
C HIS A 95 20.69 -12.75 -7.29
N GLU A 96 19.62 -12.29 -7.94
CA GLU A 96 19.69 -11.80 -9.32
C GLU A 96 20.57 -10.55 -9.44
N LYS A 97 20.46 -9.62 -8.49
CA LYS A 97 21.28 -8.40 -8.45
C LYS A 97 22.76 -8.72 -8.23
N PHE A 98 23.06 -9.68 -7.33
CA PHE A 98 24.41 -10.15 -7.10
C PHE A 98 25.01 -10.83 -8.34
N ASN A 99 24.25 -11.71 -9.00
CA ASN A 99 24.71 -12.40 -10.21
C ASN A 99 25.01 -11.42 -11.36
N LYS A 100 24.15 -10.43 -11.59
CA LYS A 100 24.39 -9.38 -12.60
C LYS A 100 25.70 -8.60 -12.33
N LEU A 101 25.96 -8.23 -11.08
CA LEU A 101 27.20 -7.54 -10.70
C LEU A 101 28.45 -8.41 -10.94
N MET A 102 28.36 -9.70 -10.69
CA MET A 102 29.47 -10.64 -10.93
C MET A 102 29.72 -10.88 -12.42
N GLN A 103 28.67 -10.84 -13.25
CA GLN A 103 28.79 -10.93 -14.71
C GLN A 103 29.52 -9.70 -15.27
N GLN A 104 29.14 -8.49 -14.83
CA GLN A 104 29.74 -7.22 -15.28
C GLN A 104 31.21 -7.04 -14.88
N LYS A 105 31.68 -7.72 -13.82
CA LYS A 105 33.10 -7.72 -13.42
C LYS A 105 33.97 -8.68 -14.23
N LYS A 106 33.35 -9.61 -14.98
CA LYS A 106 34.04 -10.61 -15.79
C LYS A 106 34.26 -10.16 -17.24
N GLU A 107 33.58 -9.10 -17.66
CA GLU A 107 33.79 -8.38 -18.91
C GLU A 107 34.77 -7.22 -18.70
#